data_AF-A0A662G8S9-F1
#
_entry.id   AF-A0A662G8S9-F1
#
_cell.length_a   1.000
_cell.length_b   1.000
_cell.length_c   1.000
_cell.angle_alpha   90.00
_cell.angle_beta   90.00
_cell.angle_gamma   90.00
#
_symmetry.space_group_name_H-M   'P 1'
#
loop_
_entity.id
_entity.type
_entity.pdbx_description
1 polymer ?
#
loop_
_entity_poly.entity_id
_entity_poly.type
_entity_poly.pdbx_seq_one_letter_code
_entity_poly.pdbx_strand_id
1 'polypeptide(L)'
;MVKIRWIRAIVSLSLLIISIISAVSGIMLLVMPKGKTGLNRHSIVDLHTVSSIIATGLSIIHLYLNVNAIICYFKMIFRLK
;
A
#
# COMPACT_ATOMS: atom_id res chain seq x y z
N MET A 1 5.02 0.18 -25.82
CA MET A 1 4.16 1.05 -24.98
C MET A 1 3.00 0.33 -24.27
N VAL A 2 2.33 -0.66 -24.87
CA VAL A 2 1.18 -1.36 -24.22
C VAL A 2 1.59 -2.14 -22.97
N LYS A 3 2.71 -2.88 -23.00
CA LYS A 3 3.18 -3.72 -21.88
C LYS A 3 3.41 -2.93 -20.57
N ILE A 4 3.97 -1.72 -20.66
CA ILE A 4 4.27 -0.90 -19.47
C ILE A 4 2.99 -0.36 -18.79
N ARG A 5 1.92 -0.16 -19.56
CA ARG A 5 0.61 0.25 -19.02
C ARG A 5 0.00 -0.86 -18.18
N TRP A 6 0.07 -2.11 -18.64
CA TRP A 6 -0.40 -3.27 -17.89
C TRP A 6 0.39 -3.48 -16.59
N ILE A 7 1.72 -3.34 -16.63
CA ILE A 7 2.56 -3.44 -15.42
C ILE A 7 2.14 -2.38 -14.38
N ARG A 8 1.93 -1.12 -14.81
CA ARG A 8 1.45 -0.06 -13.91
C ARG A 8 0.08 -0.37 -13.32
N ALA A 9 -0.85 -0.91 -14.11
CA ALA A 9 -2.18 -1.28 -13.64
C ALA A 9 -2.11 -2.41 -12.60
N ILE A 10 -1.33 -3.45 -12.86
CA ILE A 10 -1.15 -4.59 -11.94
C ILE A 10 -0.52 -4.11 -10.63
N VAL A 11 0.56 -3.34 -10.68
CA VAL A 11 1.22 -2.83 -9.45
C VAL A 11 0.26 -1.96 -8.63
N SER A 12 -0.53 -1.11 -9.29
CA SER A 12 -1.53 -0.27 -8.60
C SER A 12 -2.65 -1.10 -7.98
N LEU A 13 -3.15 -2.12 -8.68
CA LEU A 13 -4.21 -3.00 -8.18
C LEU A 13 -3.72 -3.85 -7.01
N SER A 14 -2.52 -4.42 -7.11
CA SER A 14 -1.88 -5.16 -6.01
C SER A 14 -1.67 -4.27 -4.79
N LEU A 15 -1.19 -3.03 -5.01
CA LEU A 15 -1.01 -2.07 -3.94
C LEU A 15 -2.34 -1.72 -3.25
N LEU A 16 -3.42 -1.53 -4.02
CA LEU A 16 -4.76 -1.26 -3.49
C LEU A 16 -5.24 -2.42 -2.59
N ILE A 17 -5.16 -3.65 -3.09
CA ILE A 17 -5.62 -4.84 -2.36
C ILE A 17 -4.84 -5.01 -1.05
N ILE A 18 -3.51 -4.93 -1.11
CA ILE A 18 -2.67 -5.10 0.08
C ILE A 18 -2.86 -3.95 1.08
N SER A 19 -3.07 -2.72 0.60
CA SER A 19 -3.37 -1.59 1.47
C SER A 19 -4.70 -1.76 2.20
N ILE A 20 -5.73 -2.33 1.55
CA ILE A 20 -7.00 -2.67 2.20
C ILE A 20 -6.78 -3.72 3.29
N ILE A 21 -6.02 -4.79 2.99
CA ILE A 21 -5.70 -5.83 3.98
C ILE A 21 -4.94 -5.25 5.19
N SER A 22 -3.94 -4.41 4.93
CA SER A 22 -3.17 -3.73 5.99
C SER A 22 -4.06 -2.79 6.82
N ALA A 23 -4.94 -2.02 6.18
CA ALA A 23 -5.87 -1.13 6.88
C ALA A 23 -6.87 -1.90 7.75
N VAL A 24 -7.49 -2.95 7.21
CA VAL A 24 -8.45 -3.79 7.95
C VAL A 24 -7.77 -4.46 9.13
N SER A 25 -6.60 -5.08 8.93
CA SER A 25 -5.84 -5.71 10.02
C SER A 25 -5.39 -4.69 11.08
N GLY A 26 -5.00 -3.47 10.68
CA GLY A 26 -4.68 -2.38 11.60
C GLY A 26 -5.89 -1.95 12.45
N ILE A 27 -7.06 -1.79 11.83
CA ILE A 27 -8.31 -1.49 12.55
C ILE A 27 -8.67 -2.61 13.52
N MET A 28 -8.55 -3.88 13.09
CA MET A 28 -8.79 -5.02 13.97
C MET A 28 -7.87 -5.01 15.19
N LEU A 29 -6.58 -4.68 15.03
CA LEU A 29 -5.63 -4.57 16.13
C LEU A 29 -5.94 -3.42 17.10
N LEU A 30 -6.55 -2.33 16.61
CA LEU A 30 -6.98 -1.21 17.44
C LEU A 30 -8.22 -1.54 18.27
N VAL A 31 -9.18 -2.25 17.69
CA VAL A 31 -10.46 -2.57 18.34
C VAL A 31 -10.38 -3.82 19.22
N MET A 32 -9.45 -4.75 18.93
CA MET A 32 -9.29 -5.96 19.74
C MET A 32 -8.77 -5.66 21.14
N PRO A 33 -9.46 -6.13 22.20
CA PRO A 33 -8.98 -5.94 23.56
C PRO A 33 -7.65 -6.68 23.77
N LYS A 34 -6.75 -6.06 24.54
CA LYS A 34 -5.48 -6.66 24.94
C LYS A 34 -5.78 -7.78 25.95
N GLY A 35 -5.85 -9.03 25.51
CA GLY A 35 -6.15 -10.18 26.38
C GLY A 35 -6.68 -11.40 25.65
N LYS A 36 -7.11 -12.44 26.40
CA LYS A 36 -7.57 -13.78 25.95
C LYS A 36 -8.86 -13.76 25.11
N THR A 37 -8.97 -12.90 24.09
CA THR A 37 -9.99 -13.12 23.05
C THR A 37 -9.54 -14.29 22.19
N GLY A 38 -10.42 -15.26 21.91
CA GLY A 38 -10.12 -16.49 21.17
C GLY A 38 -9.65 -16.28 19.72
N LEU A 39 -9.71 -15.05 19.19
CA LEU A 39 -9.02 -14.69 17.96
C LEU A 39 -7.53 -14.52 18.26
N ASN A 40 -6.69 -15.30 17.56
CA ASN A 40 -5.24 -15.27 17.72
C ASN A 40 -4.69 -13.90 17.28
N ARG A 41 -4.66 -12.95 18.22
CA ARG A 41 -4.16 -11.57 18.01
C ARG A 41 -2.76 -11.60 17.39
N HIS A 42 -1.95 -12.60 17.73
CA HIS A 42 -0.63 -12.79 17.14
C HIS A 42 -0.70 -12.97 15.61
N SER A 43 -1.62 -13.79 15.11
CA SER A 43 -1.80 -13.98 13.66
C SER A 43 -2.22 -12.70 12.95
N ILE A 44 -3.02 -11.85 13.60
CA ILE A 44 -3.43 -10.56 13.02
C ILE A 44 -2.26 -9.58 13.00
N VAL A 45 -1.41 -9.57 14.04
CA VAL A 45 -0.16 -8.79 14.06
C VAL A 45 0.77 -9.23 12.93
N ASP A 46 0.94 -10.54 12.75
CA ASP A 46 1.80 -11.08 11.69
C ASP A 46 1.25 -10.71 10.30
N LEU A 47 -0.07 -10.88 10.08
CA LEU A 47 -0.73 -10.47 8.85
C LEU A 47 -0.56 -8.97 8.57
N HIS A 48 -0.77 -8.13 9.58
CA HIS A 48 -0.63 -6.69 9.46
C HIS A 48 0.82 -6.30 9.13
N THR A 49 1.79 -6.92 9.79
CA THR A 49 3.21 -6.64 9.61
C THR A 49 3.66 -7.05 8.21
N VAL A 50 3.35 -8.28 7.78
CA VAL A 50 3.70 -8.79 6.45
C VAL A 50 3.04 -7.97 5.35
N SER A 51 1.73 -7.70 5.45
CA SER A 51 1.03 -6.89 4.46
C SER A 51 1.59 -5.46 4.36
N SER A 52 1.97 -4.85 5.49
CA SER A 52 2.57 -3.50 5.50
C SER A 52 3.97 -3.46 4.88
N ILE A 53 4.79 -4.50 5.10
CA ILE A 53 6.10 -4.62 4.44
C ILE A 53 5.92 -4.76 2.92
N ILE A 54 5.00 -5.63 2.47
CA ILE A 54 4.74 -5.82 1.04
C ILE A 54 4.16 -4.53 0.42
N ALA A 55 3.24 -3.85 1.11
CA ALA A 55 2.70 -2.57 0.66
C ALA A 55 3.80 -1.52 0.49
N THR A 56 4.76 -1.46 1.41
CA THR A 56 5.92 -0.56 1.32
C THR A 56 6.76 -0.86 0.07
N GLY A 57 7.10 -2.13 -0.17
CA GLY A 57 7.84 -2.54 -1.36
C GLY A 57 7.10 -2.21 -2.67
N LEU A 58 5.80 -2.51 -2.74
CA LEU A 58 4.96 -2.17 -3.89
C LEU A 58 4.83 -0.65 -4.09
N SER A 59 4.81 0.13 -3.01
CA SER A 59 4.76 1.60 -3.07
C SER A 59 6.03 2.16 -3.70
N ILE A 60 7.21 1.62 -3.37
CA ILE A 60 8.48 2.02 -3.99
C ILE A 60 8.46 1.71 -5.50
N ILE A 61 8.03 0.50 -5.87
CA ILE A 61 7.91 0.12 -7.30
C ILE A 61 6.89 1.01 -8.01
N HIS A 62 5.76 1.30 -7.37
CA HIS A 62 4.74 2.18 -7.91
C HIS A 62 5.29 3.59 -8.15
N LEU A 63 6.00 4.18 -7.17
CA LEU A 63 6.64 5.49 -7.33
C LEU A 63 7.65 5.49 -8.48
N TYR A 64 8.50 4.46 -8.56
CA TYR A 64 9.48 4.32 -9.63
C TYR A 64 8.83 4.28 -11.02
N LEU A 65 7.78 3.48 -11.20
CA LEU A 65 7.03 3.38 -12.46
C LEU A 65 6.29 4.68 -12.83
N ASN A 66 6.03 5.55 -11.85
CA ASN A 66 5.29 6.79 -12.02
C ASN A 66 6.15 8.05 -11.88
N VAL A 67 7.49 7.93 -11.80
CA VAL A 67 8.40 9.06 -11.53
C VAL A 67 8.24 10.20 -12.54
N ASN A 68 8.09 9.88 -13.83
CA ASN A 68 7.90 10.89 -14.88
C ASN A 68 6.59 11.67 -14.71
N ALA A 69 5.52 11.00 -14.28
CA ALA A 69 4.24 11.66 -14.01
C ALA A 69 4.36 12.57 -12.78
N ILE A 70 5.04 12.10 -11.73
CA ILE A 70 5.30 12.88 -10.51
C ILE A 70 6.09 14.16 -10.85
N ILE A 71 7.15 14.05 -11.66
CA ILE A 71 7.93 15.22 -12.11
C ILE A 71 7.05 16.21 -12.88
N CYS A 72 6.16 15.75 -13.76
CA CYS A 72 5.21 16.63 -14.46
C CYS A 72 4.26 17.35 -13.49
N TYR A 73 3.71 16.65 -12.49
CA TYR A 73 2.87 17.26 -11.46
C TYR A 73 3.62 18.33 -10.66
N PHE A 74 4.85 18.03 -10.22
CA PHE A 74 5.67 19.03 -9.52
C PHE A 74 5.96 20.25 -10.39
N LYS A 75 6.37 20.06 -11.66
CA LYS A 75 6.61 21.17 -12.59
C LYS A 75 5.36 22.05 -12.78
N MET A 76 4.17 21.45 -12.83
CA MET A 76 2.91 22.18 -12.96
C MET A 76 2.63 23.02 -11.70
N ILE A 77 2.82 22.45 -10.51
CA ILE A 77 2.65 23.16 -9.24
C ILE A 77 3.62 24.35 -9.13
N PHE A 78 4.88 24.17 -9.51
CA PHE A 78 5.89 25.24 -9.44
C PHE A 78 5.79 26.29 -10.56
N ARG A 79 5.08 26.01 -11.66
CA ARG A 79 4.79 27.01 -12.72
C ARG A 79 3.57 27.88 -12.43
N LEU A 80 2.69 27.43 -11.53
CA LEU A 80 1.52 28.18 -11.08
C LEU A 80 1.84 29.13 -9.91
N LYS A 81 3.12 29.26 -9.56
CA LYS A 81 3.66 30.20 -8.58
C LYS A 81 4.45 31.29 -9.31
#